data_AF-A0A2V7WVV2-F1
#
_entry.id   AF-A0A2V7WVV2-F1
#
_cell.length_a   1.000
_cell.length_b   1.000
_cell.length_c   1.000
_cell.angle_alpha   90.00
_cell.angle_beta   90.00
_cell.angle_gamma   90.00
#
_symmetry.space_group_name_H-M   'P 1'
#
loop_
_entity.id
_entity.type
_entity.pdbx_description
1 polymer ?
#
loop_
_entity_poly.entity_id
_entity_poly.type
_entity_poly.pdbx_seq_one_letter_code
_entity_poly.pdbx_strand_id
1 'polypeptide(L)'
;MALLVVVVGMAGSGGTALATPPSGVTSKVFAVGQLDEFAAKTLSSSWQARISTKGESDLHVLENTIVQGGSFGWHSHPGPSLVIVKTGALTLYRGDDPTCTPQVVEAGSGFVDNGGDVH
;
A
#
# COMPACT_ATOMS: atom_id res chain seq x y z
N MET A 1 -21.62 49.39 -11.80
CA MET A 1 -20.63 48.30 -11.93
C MET A 1 -20.65 47.52 -10.63
N ALA A 2 -21.19 46.30 -10.63
CA ALA A 2 -21.18 45.41 -9.47
C ALA A 2 -20.22 44.26 -9.78
N LEU A 3 -19.22 44.09 -8.91
CA LEU A 3 -18.16 43.10 -9.04
C LEU A 3 -18.69 41.74 -8.55
N LEU A 4 -18.76 40.75 -9.45
CA LEU A 4 -19.08 39.36 -9.11
C LEU A 4 -17.81 38.67 -8.61
N VAL A 5 -17.73 38.41 -7.30
CA VAL A 5 -16.71 37.53 -6.72
C VAL A 5 -17.21 36.10 -6.88
N VAL A 6 -16.66 35.38 -7.86
CA VAL A 6 -16.88 33.94 -8.00
C VAL A 6 -15.94 33.24 -7.02
N VAL A 7 -16.48 32.83 -5.88
CA VAL A 7 -15.79 31.90 -4.97
C VAL A 7 -15.90 30.52 -5.61
N VAL A 8 -14.85 30.08 -6.30
CA VAL A 8 -14.71 28.68 -6.70
C VAL A 8 -14.41 27.90 -5.42
N GLY A 9 -15.45 27.29 -4.84
CA GLY A 9 -15.28 26.36 -3.74
C GLY A 9 -14.51 25.14 -4.24
N MET A 10 -13.27 24.96 -3.79
CA MET A 10 -12.60 23.67 -3.86
C MET A 10 -13.36 22.72 -2.94
N ALA A 11 -14.24 21.92 -3.54
CA ALA A 11 -14.83 20.78 -2.87
C ALA A 11 -13.71 19.77 -2.60
N GLY A 12 -13.19 19.78 -1.37
CA GLY A 12 -12.28 18.73 -0.91
C GLY A 12 -13.05 17.41 -0.92
N SER A 13 -12.69 16.52 -1.84
CA SER A 13 -13.18 15.15 -1.89
C SER A 13 -12.53 14.32 -0.79
N GLY A 14 -12.96 14.50 0.46
CA GLY A 14 -12.76 13.53 1.52
C GLY A 14 -13.73 12.37 1.32
N GLY A 15 -13.50 11.56 0.28
CA GLY A 15 -14.29 10.36 0.01
C GLY A 15 -13.62 9.15 0.64
N THR A 16 -14.39 8.29 1.31
CA THR A 16 -13.93 6.92 1.60
C THR A 16 -13.75 6.21 0.26
N ALA A 17 -12.51 5.90 -0.12
CA ALA A 17 -12.28 5.07 -1.29
C ALA A 17 -12.84 3.67 -1.00
N LEU A 18 -13.90 3.29 -1.72
CA LEU A 18 -14.40 1.92 -1.73
C LEU A 18 -13.37 1.05 -2.44
N ALA A 19 -13.25 -0.20 -2.02
CA ALA A 19 -12.38 -1.15 -2.70
C ALA A 19 -12.78 -1.25 -4.19
N THR A 20 -11.83 -1.06 -5.10
CA THR A 20 -12.07 -1.20 -6.54
C THR A 20 -11.40 -2.47 -7.07
N PRO A 21 -11.94 -3.09 -8.13
CA PRO A 21 -11.32 -4.30 -8.70
C PRO A 21 -9.93 -4.01 -9.27
N PRO A 22 -8.97 -4.93 -9.15
CA PRO A 22 -7.69 -4.84 -9.83
C PRO A 22 -7.86 -4.98 -11.35
N SER A 23 -6.92 -4.43 -12.12
CA SER A 23 -6.87 -4.52 -13.58
C SER A 23 -5.44 -4.80 -14.06
N GLY A 24 -5.28 -5.77 -14.96
CA GLY A 24 -3.97 -6.07 -15.54
C GLY A 24 -2.93 -6.62 -14.53
N VAL A 25 -3.39 -7.10 -13.37
CA VAL A 25 -2.58 -7.73 -12.34
C VAL A 25 -2.68 -9.26 -12.47
N THR A 26 -1.54 -9.94 -12.44
CA THR A 26 -1.46 -11.40 -12.28
C THR A 26 -0.62 -11.72 -11.05
N SER A 27 -1.19 -12.50 -10.13
CA SER A 27 -0.54 -12.89 -8.88
C SER A 27 -0.08 -14.33 -8.93
N LYS A 28 1.17 -14.57 -8.55
CA LYS A 28 1.74 -15.89 -8.34
C LYS A 28 2.09 -16.07 -6.87
N VAL A 29 1.34 -16.93 -6.17
CA VAL A 29 1.63 -17.29 -4.78
C VAL A 29 2.71 -18.37 -4.77
N PHE A 30 3.78 -18.15 -4.02
CA PHE A 30 4.85 -19.13 -3.81
C PHE A 30 4.65 -19.94 -2.53
N ALA A 31 4.19 -19.29 -1.47
CA ALA A 31 3.94 -19.95 -0.19
C ALA A 31 2.87 -19.21 0.61
N VAL A 32 2.12 -19.97 1.39
CA VAL A 32 1.29 -19.48 2.49
C VAL A 32 1.64 -20.34 3.70
N GLY A 33 2.00 -19.70 4.81
CA GLY A 33 2.30 -20.38 6.07
C GLY A 33 1.47 -19.77 7.19
N GLN A 34 0.77 -20.62 7.93
CA GLN A 34 0.12 -20.21 9.17
C GLN A 34 1.15 -20.18 10.29
N LEU A 35 1.14 -19.11 11.06
CA LEU A 35 1.97 -18.90 12.24
C LEU A 35 1.05 -18.66 13.44
N ASP A 36 1.34 -19.32 14.56
CA ASP A 36 0.78 -18.95 15.85
C ASP A 36 1.14 -17.50 16.22
N GLU A 37 0.56 -16.98 17.30
CA GLU A 37 1.00 -15.69 17.85
C GLU A 37 2.52 -15.67 18.07
N PHE A 38 3.21 -14.66 17.54
CA PHE A 38 4.65 -14.54 17.68
C PHE A 38 5.09 -13.10 17.95
N ALA A 39 6.29 -12.96 18.53
CA ALA A 39 6.97 -11.69 18.70
C ALA A 39 8.46 -11.85 18.38
N ALA A 40 8.86 -11.50 17.17
CA ALA A 40 10.25 -11.45 16.77
C ALA A 40 10.80 -10.04 16.99
N LYS A 41 11.91 -9.93 17.74
CA LYS A 41 12.59 -8.66 18.00
C LYS A 41 14.09 -8.88 18.00
N THR A 42 14.80 -8.05 17.25
CA THR A 42 16.26 -7.94 17.32
C THR A 42 16.62 -6.48 17.61
N LEU A 43 17.56 -6.26 18.52
CA LEU A 43 18.04 -4.94 18.91
C LEU A 43 19.55 -4.99 19.09
N SER A 44 20.27 -4.07 18.45
CA SER A 44 21.68 -3.78 18.65
C SER A 44 21.87 -2.29 18.98
N SER A 45 23.12 -1.86 19.18
CA SER A 45 23.44 -0.44 19.43
C SER A 45 23.08 0.48 18.26
N SER A 46 22.96 -0.04 17.04
CA SER A 46 22.75 0.75 15.82
C SER A 46 21.54 0.31 15.00
N TRP A 47 20.83 -0.74 15.40
CA TRP A 47 19.75 -1.30 14.58
C TRP A 47 18.67 -2.00 15.41
N GLN A 48 17.43 -1.95 14.93
CA GLN A 48 16.30 -2.68 15.49
C GLN A 48 15.36 -3.17 14.40
N ALA A 49 14.83 -4.38 14.56
CA ALA A 49 13.62 -4.84 13.90
C ALA A 49 12.66 -5.47 14.91
N ARG A 50 11.37 -5.28 14.67
CA ARG A 50 10.30 -5.89 15.44
C ARG A 50 9.14 -6.26 14.50
N ILE A 51 8.65 -7.48 14.63
CA ILE A 51 7.37 -7.92 14.07
C ILE A 51 6.68 -8.76 15.13
N SER A 52 5.43 -8.42 15.44
CA SER A 52 4.64 -9.14 16.43
C SER A 52 3.19 -9.20 16.00
N THR A 53 2.60 -10.37 16.12
CA THR A 53 1.18 -10.61 15.86
C THR A 53 0.42 -10.75 17.17
N LYS A 54 -0.91 -10.74 17.09
CA LYS A 54 -1.80 -11.12 18.19
C LYS A 54 -2.78 -12.15 17.65
N GLY A 55 -2.77 -13.35 18.21
CA GLY A 55 -3.43 -14.52 17.62
C GLY A 55 -2.71 -15.07 16.38
N GLU A 56 -3.35 -16.05 15.74
CA GLU A 56 -2.85 -16.70 14.52
C GLU A 56 -2.76 -15.70 13.36
N SER A 57 -1.81 -15.92 12.45
CA SER A 57 -1.61 -15.09 11.26
C SER A 57 -1.11 -15.91 10.09
N ASP A 58 -1.50 -15.52 8.87
CA ASP A 58 -0.97 -16.11 7.65
C ASP A 58 0.15 -15.23 7.09
N LEU A 59 1.30 -15.84 6.78
CA LEU A 59 2.38 -15.21 6.02
C LEU A 59 2.29 -15.65 4.57
N HIS A 60 2.11 -14.68 3.68
CA HIS A 60 2.06 -14.91 2.24
C HIS A 60 3.37 -14.46 1.58
N VAL A 61 3.90 -15.31 0.71
CA VAL A 61 5.02 -14.96 -0.18
C VAL A 61 4.52 -15.11 -1.61
N LEU A 62 4.46 -13.99 -2.34
CA LEU A 62 3.89 -13.93 -3.69
C LEU A 62 4.61 -12.89 -4.57
N GLU A 63 4.50 -13.06 -5.88
CA GLU A 63 4.92 -12.08 -6.88
C GLU A 63 3.67 -11.59 -7.63
N ASN A 64 3.52 -10.26 -7.71
CA ASN A 64 2.51 -9.63 -8.54
C ASN A 64 3.17 -9.07 -9.80
N THR A 65 2.68 -9.48 -10.97
CA THR A 65 3.05 -8.89 -12.25
C THR A 65 1.93 -7.97 -12.70
N ILE A 66 2.27 -6.70 -12.97
CA ILE A 66 1.32 -5.67 -13.37
C ILE A 66 1.73 -5.23 -14.77
N VAL A 67 0.83 -5.33 -15.74
CA VAL A 67 1.07 -4.77 -17.08
C VAL A 67 1.14 -3.24 -17.00
N GLN A 68 1.75 -2.60 -18.00
CA GLN A 68 1.76 -1.14 -18.06
C GLN A 68 0.33 -0.58 -18.05
N GLY A 69 0.07 0.36 -17.14
CA GLY A 69 -1.26 0.95 -16.93
C GLY A 69 -2.22 0.10 -16.08
N GLY A 70 -1.81 -1.09 -15.63
CA GLY A 70 -2.57 -1.89 -14.66
C GLY A 70 -2.54 -1.29 -13.25
N SER A 71 -3.45 -1.75 -12.40
CA SER A 71 -3.60 -1.27 -11.02
C SER A 71 -4.16 -2.37 -10.12
N PHE A 72 -3.81 -2.34 -8.83
CA PHE A 72 -4.48 -3.17 -7.82
C PHE A 72 -5.90 -2.66 -7.48
N GLY A 73 -6.25 -1.46 -7.95
CA GLY A 73 -7.42 -0.73 -7.45
C GLY A 73 -7.14 -0.12 -6.08
N TRP A 74 -8.09 0.67 -5.59
CA TRP A 74 -8.09 1.13 -4.20
C TRP A 74 -8.37 -0.06 -3.29
N HIS A 75 -7.54 -0.27 -2.27
CA HIS A 75 -7.72 -1.36 -1.32
C HIS A 75 -7.01 -1.06 0.01
N SER A 76 -7.14 -1.97 0.97
CA SER A 76 -6.36 -1.95 2.21
C SER A 76 -6.06 -3.38 2.63
N HIS A 77 -4.96 -3.56 3.37
CA HIS A 77 -4.59 -4.87 3.91
C HIS A 77 -4.90 -4.95 5.41
N PRO A 78 -5.27 -6.14 5.94
CA PRO A 78 -5.48 -6.31 7.37
C PRO A 78 -4.17 -6.32 8.19
N GLY A 79 -3.02 -6.46 7.53
CA GLY A 79 -1.70 -6.48 8.15
C GLY A 79 -0.61 -5.99 7.19
N PRO A 80 0.64 -5.84 7.68
CA PRO A 80 1.70 -5.19 6.93
C PRO A 80 2.26 -6.06 5.80
N SER A 81 2.70 -5.40 4.72
CA SER A 81 3.41 -6.00 3.58
C SER A 81 4.76 -5.33 3.37
N LEU A 82 5.81 -6.13 3.18
CA LEU A 82 7.12 -5.66 2.75
C LEU A 82 7.24 -5.90 1.24
N VAL A 83 7.24 -4.82 0.46
CA VAL A 83 7.14 -4.88 -1.00
C VAL A 83 8.48 -4.48 -1.62
N ILE A 84 8.92 -5.27 -2.59
CA ILE A 84 10.12 -4.98 -3.39
C ILE A 84 9.69 -4.81 -4.84
N VAL A 85 10.09 -3.72 -5.48
CA VAL A 85 9.89 -3.51 -6.91
C VAL A 85 11.04 -4.17 -7.65
N LYS A 86 10.77 -5.31 -8.28
CA LYS A 86 11.77 -6.12 -8.96
C LYS A 86 12.14 -5.57 -10.35
N THR A 87 11.14 -5.09 -11.09
CA THR A 87 11.29 -4.57 -12.46
C THR A 87 10.31 -3.42 -12.71
N GLY A 88 10.69 -2.45 -13.54
CA GLY A 88 9.86 -1.28 -13.86
C GLY A 88 9.73 -0.33 -12.68
N ALA A 89 8.58 0.34 -12.58
CA ALA A 89 8.24 1.26 -11.51
C ALA A 89 6.80 1.04 -11.06
N LEU A 90 6.53 1.21 -9.76
CA LEU A 90 5.19 1.23 -9.19
C LEU A 90 4.87 2.64 -8.69
N THR A 91 3.70 3.16 -9.00
CA THR A 91 3.21 4.40 -8.39
C THR A 91 2.22 4.06 -7.28
N LEU A 92 2.50 4.50 -6.07
CA LEU A 92 1.65 4.37 -4.90
C LEU A 92 0.91 5.68 -4.64
N TYR A 93 -0.37 5.57 -4.32
CA TYR A 93 -1.20 6.68 -3.84
C TYR A 93 -1.69 6.32 -2.44
N ARG A 94 -1.92 7.32 -1.58
CA ARG A 94 -2.46 7.10 -0.24
C ARG A 94 -3.84 7.72 -0.17
N GLY A 95 -4.81 6.96 0.34
CA GLY A 95 -6.21 7.41 0.42
C GLY A 95 -6.44 8.55 1.42
N ASP A 96 -5.51 8.76 2.35
CA ASP A 96 -5.52 9.88 3.30
C ASP A 96 -4.80 11.13 2.76
N ASP A 97 -4.15 11.05 1.59
CA ASP A 97 -3.56 12.20 0.93
C ASP A 97 -4.60 12.94 0.08
N PRO A 98 -5.07 14.13 0.51
CA PRO A 98 -6.09 14.88 -0.22
C PRO A 98 -5.62 15.40 -1.59
N THR A 99 -4.31 15.35 -1.86
CA THR A 99 -3.72 15.78 -3.13
C THR A 99 -3.47 14.61 -4.08
N CYS A 100 -3.66 13.37 -3.63
CA CYS A 100 -3.31 12.16 -4.38
C CYS A 100 -1.88 12.25 -4.96
N THR A 101 -0.91 12.68 -4.16
CA THR A 101 0.48 12.84 -4.61
C THR A 101 1.06 11.46 -4.96
N PRO A 102 1.60 11.27 -6.18
CA PRO A 102 2.18 10.00 -6.56
C PRO A 102 3.51 9.75 -5.83
N GLN A 103 3.66 8.56 -5.28
CA GLN A 103 4.93 8.04 -4.78
C GLN A 103 5.46 6.99 -5.75
N VAL A 104 6.47 7.36 -6.55
CA VAL A 104 7.07 6.43 -7.52
C VAL A 104 8.16 5.62 -6.84
N VAL A 105 8.03 4.29 -6.89
CA VAL A 105 9.01 3.33 -6.38
C VAL A 105 9.61 2.57 -7.55
N GLU A 106 10.89 2.81 -7.80
CA GLU A 106 11.63 2.24 -8.93
C GLU A 106 12.18 0.85 -8.61
N ALA A 107 12.49 0.09 -9.67
CA ALA A 107 13.14 -1.21 -9.55
C ALA A 107 14.42 -1.15 -8.68
N GLY A 108 14.60 -2.17 -7.84
CA GLY A 108 15.69 -2.24 -6.86
C GLY A 108 15.39 -1.54 -5.54
N SER A 109 14.26 -0.83 -5.44
CA SER A 109 13.76 -0.25 -4.19
C SER A 109 12.57 -1.04 -3.65
N GLY A 110 12.08 -0.63 -2.48
CA GLY A 110 10.90 -1.21 -1.85
C GLY A 110 10.20 -0.22 -0.95
N PHE A 111 9.05 -0.63 -0.44
CA PHE A 111 8.27 0.13 0.52
C PHE A 111 7.57 -0.80 1.50
N VAL A 112 7.11 -0.24 2.61
CA VAL A 112 6.28 -0.94 3.58
C VAL A 112 4.87 -0.38 3.47
N ASP A 113 3.93 -1.29 3.27
CA ASP A 113 2.53 -1.04 3.58
C ASP A 113 2.29 -1.55 5.02
N ASN A 114 1.70 -0.70 5.86
CA ASN A 114 1.53 -1.01 7.28
C ASN A 114 0.27 -1.85 7.53
N GLY A 115 -0.64 -1.91 6.56
CA GLY A 115 -1.99 -2.41 6.75
C GLY A 115 -2.88 -1.40 7.50
N GLY A 116 -4.18 -1.51 7.27
CA GLY A 116 -5.20 -0.62 7.81
C GLY A 116 -5.32 0.73 7.11
N ASP A 117 -4.34 1.12 6.29
CA ASP A 117 -4.43 2.28 5.41
C ASP A 117 -4.95 1.90 4.02
N VAL A 118 -5.65 2.85 3.38
CA VAL A 118 -6.14 2.69 2.00
C VAL A 118 -5.09 3.22 1.05
N HIS A 119 -4.77 2.47 0.00
CA HIS A 119 -3.80 2.83 -1.04
C HIS A 119 -4.13 2.20 -2.40
#